data_AF-A0A7S3NF81-F1
#
_entry.id   AF-A0A7S3NF81-F1
#
_cell.length_a   1.000
_cell.length_b   1.000
_cell.length_c   1.000
_cell.angle_alpha   90.00
_cell.angle_beta   90.00
_cell.angle_gamma   90.00
#
_symmetry.space_group_name_H-M   'P 1'
#
loop_
_entity.id
_entity.type
_entity.pdbx_description
1 polymer ?
#
loop_
_entity_poly.entity_id
_entity_poly.type
_entity_poly.pdbx_seq_one_letter_code
_entity_poly.pdbx_strand_id
1 'polypeptide(L)'
;MFELTHKKPLFSGESEIDQLFKIFRVLGSPSTSSYPGLDKLKFYKESFPKFKQNLSGVCERFDDEALDLFLQLTEICPAKRITALAALEHPWFEGLPKSNPLTD
;
A
#
# COMPACT_ATOMS: atom_id res chain seq x y z
N MET A 1 1.61 -9.42 -1.41
CA MET A 1 3.07 -9.18 -1.54
C MET A 1 3.74 -9.09 -0.18
N PHE A 2 3.55 -8.02 0.60
CA PHE A 2 4.30 -7.77 1.84
C PHE A 2 4.34 -8.94 2.84
N GLU A 3 3.18 -9.38 3.32
CA GLU A 3 3.09 -10.40 4.37
C GLU A 3 3.63 -11.76 3.89
N LEU A 4 3.51 -12.06 2.59
CA LEU A 4 4.10 -13.27 2.01
C LEU A 4 5.63 -13.25 2.08
N THR A 5 6.25 -12.09 1.85
CA THR A 5 7.71 -11.89 1.89
C THR A 5 8.26 -11.81 3.31
N HIS A 6 7.51 -11.20 4.23
CA HIS A 6 7.97 -10.90 5.60
C HIS A 6 7.44 -11.86 6.66
N LYS A 7 6.48 -12.73 6.32
CA LYS A 7 5.81 -13.67 7.25
C LYS A 7 5.20 -13.01 8.48
N LYS A 8 4.81 -11.75 8.35
CA LYS A 8 4.13 -10.96 9.38
C LYS A 8 3.19 -9.95 8.72
N PRO A 9 2.08 -9.57 9.38
CA PRO A 9 1.18 -8.55 8.86
C PRO A 9 1.89 -7.20 8.74
N LEU A 10 1.56 -6.45 7.69
CA LEU A 10 2.05 -5.08 7.49
C LEU A 10 1.38 -4.10 8.48
N PHE A 11 0.07 -4.25 8.63
CA PHE A 11 -0.77 -3.41 9.48
C PHE A 11 -1.58 -4.30 10.41
N SER A 12 -1.14 -4.43 11.65
CA SER A 12 -1.75 -5.30 12.66
C SER A 12 -2.60 -4.50 13.66
N GLY A 13 -3.68 -3.86 13.21
CA GLY A 13 -4.54 -3.03 14.05
C GLY A 13 -5.45 -3.82 14.99
N GLU A 14 -5.70 -3.28 16.18
CA GLU A 14 -6.58 -3.87 17.21
C GLU A 14 -7.99 -3.25 17.21
N SER A 15 -8.17 -2.13 16.51
CA SER A 15 -9.44 -1.45 16.27
C SER A 15 -9.41 -0.72 14.93
N GLU A 16 -10.54 -0.23 14.42
CA GLU A 16 -10.60 0.51 13.15
C GLU A 16 -9.69 1.75 13.17
N ILE A 17 -9.68 2.49 14.28
CA ILE A 17 -8.86 3.70 14.41
C ILE A 17 -7.37 3.39 14.55
N ASP A 18 -7.03 2.32 15.27
CA ASP A 18 -5.64 1.87 15.40
C ASP A 18 -5.12 1.34 14.05
N GLN A 19 -5.95 0.59 13.31
CA GLN A 19 -5.63 0.15 11.94
C GLN A 19 -5.35 1.34 11.04
N LEU A 20 -6.19 2.38 11.08
CA LEU A 20 -6.01 3.59 10.28
C LEU A 20 -4.69 4.29 10.62
N PHE A 21 -4.35 4.43 11.90
CA PHE A 21 -3.11 5.09 12.31
C PHE A 21 -1.87 4.24 12.01
N LYS A 22 -1.96 2.90 12.08
CA LYS A 22 -0.87 2.01 11.63
C LYS A 22 -0.60 2.15 10.13
N ILE A 23 -1.65 2.28 9.31
CA ILE A 23 -1.51 2.59 7.89
C ILE A 23 -0.79 3.92 7.71
N PHE A 24 -1.25 4.99 8.37
CA PHE A 24 -0.63 6.32 8.23
C PHE A 24 0.80 6.40 8.76
N ARG A 25 1.19 5.60 9.76
CA ARG A 25 2.58 5.57 10.25
C ARG A 25 3.57 5.07 9.20
N VAL A 26 3.14 4.17 8.32
CA VAL A 26 3.99 3.63 7.25
C VAL A 26 3.89 4.50 6.00
N LEU A 27 2.67 4.78 5.55
CA LEU A 27 2.40 5.43 4.25
C LEU A 27 2.30 6.97 4.33
N GLY A 28 2.32 7.52 5.54
CA GLY A 28 2.02 8.93 5.78
C GLY A 28 0.52 9.20 5.87
N SER A 29 0.16 10.32 6.50
CA SER A 29 -1.23 10.80 6.50
C SER A 29 -1.58 11.43 5.15
N PRO A 30 -2.74 11.13 4.58
CA PRO A 30 -3.18 11.80 3.36
C PRO A 30 -3.45 13.28 3.64
N SER A 31 -3.22 14.10 2.61
CA SER A 31 -3.61 15.50 2.53
C SER A 31 -4.65 15.68 1.43
N THR A 32 -5.27 16.86 1.35
CA THR A 32 -6.16 17.19 0.23
C THR A 32 -5.45 17.22 -1.13
N SER A 33 -4.12 17.41 -1.15
CA SER A 33 -3.30 17.30 -2.36
C SER A 33 -3.04 15.85 -2.78
N SER A 34 -2.75 14.96 -1.83
CA SER A 34 -2.53 13.53 -2.14
C SER A 34 -3.85 12.79 -2.37
N TYR A 35 -4.93 13.19 -1.70
CA TYR A 35 -6.27 12.63 -1.87
C TYR A 35 -7.32 13.76 -2.03
N PRO A 36 -7.63 14.16 -3.28
CA PRO A 36 -8.71 15.11 -3.56
C PRO A 36 -10.07 14.60 -3.05
N GLY A 37 -10.73 15.37 -2.19
CA GLY A 37 -12.00 14.98 -1.56
C GLY A 37 -11.86 14.23 -0.22
N LEU A 38 -10.64 14.15 0.34
CA LEU A 38 -10.38 13.59 1.67
C LEU A 38 -11.29 14.19 2.77
N ASP A 39 -11.50 15.50 2.72
CA ASP A 39 -12.33 16.30 3.63
C ASP A 39 -13.83 15.92 3.56
N LYS A 40 -14.26 15.31 2.45
CA LYS A 40 -15.65 14.87 2.24
C LYS A 40 -15.92 13.47 2.76
N LEU A 41 -14.89 12.74 3.20
CA LEU A 41 -15.07 11.39 3.74
C LEU A 41 -15.74 11.45 5.11
N LYS A 42 -16.87 10.74 5.24
CA LYS A 42 -17.75 10.73 6.44
C LYS A 42 -17.00 10.58 7.78
N PHE A 43 -15.93 9.79 7.80
CA PHE A 43 -15.20 9.46 9.03
C PHE A 43 -13.82 10.13 9.13
N TYR A 44 -13.44 10.95 8.15
CA TYR A 44 -12.21 11.73 8.24
C TYR A 44 -12.37 12.85 9.27
N LYS A 45 -11.32 13.10 10.04
CA LYS A 45 -11.24 14.21 10.98
C LYS A 45 -9.92 14.93 10.77
N GLU A 46 -9.96 16.25 10.64
CA GLU A 46 -8.75 17.06 10.54
C GLU A 46 -7.86 16.93 11.78
N SER A 47 -8.47 16.67 12.94
CA SER A 47 -7.81 16.45 14.22
C SER A 47 -7.08 15.10 14.34
N PHE A 48 -7.14 14.23 13.33
CA PHE A 48 -6.33 13.01 13.34
C PHE A 48 -4.82 13.36 13.34
N PRO A 49 -4.00 12.60 14.09
CA PRO A 49 -2.55 12.79 14.09
C PRO A 49 -2.00 12.72 12.66
N LYS A 50 -1.03 13.59 12.37
CA LYS A 50 -0.37 13.67 11.07
C LYS A 50 0.95 12.93 11.13
N PHE A 51 1.11 11.93 10.27
CA PHE A 51 2.30 11.11 10.15
C PHE A 51 3.02 11.40 8.84
N LYS A 52 4.36 11.38 8.87
CA LYS A 52 5.17 11.35 7.65
C LYS A 52 5.36 9.90 7.22
N GLN A 53 5.45 9.67 5.91
CA GLN A 53 5.79 8.36 5.38
C GLN A 53 7.12 7.88 5.96
N ASN A 54 7.15 6.63 6.41
CA ASN A 54 8.34 5.98 6.92
C ASN A 54 8.33 4.50 6.56
N LEU A 55 9.15 4.14 5.56
CA LEU A 55 9.30 2.75 5.09
C LEU A 55 10.49 2.04 5.75
N SER A 56 11.22 2.73 6.64
CA SER A 56 12.39 2.18 7.31
C SER A 56 12.01 0.93 8.12
N GLY A 57 12.71 -0.18 7.91
CA GLY A 57 12.42 -1.45 8.58
C GLY A 57 11.15 -2.17 8.11
N VAL A 58 10.40 -1.59 7.17
CA VAL A 58 9.18 -2.19 6.61
C VAL A 58 9.56 -2.98 5.37
N CYS A 59 10.20 -2.33 4.40
CA CYS A 59 10.45 -2.90 3.07
C CYS A 59 11.88 -3.42 2.86
N GLU A 60 12.60 -3.83 3.92
CA GLU A 60 14.00 -4.27 3.82
C GLU A 60 14.23 -5.47 2.89
N ARG A 61 13.19 -6.27 2.61
CA ARG A 61 13.24 -7.41 1.70
C ARG A 61 12.73 -7.12 0.29
N PHE A 62 12.46 -5.85 -0.03
CA PHE A 62 12.04 -5.44 -1.35
C PHE A 62 13.24 -4.89 -2.12
N ASP A 63 13.38 -5.34 -3.36
CA ASP A 63 14.16 -4.62 -4.37
C ASP A 63 13.38 -3.38 -4.84
N ASP A 64 13.99 -2.60 -5.73
CA ASP A 64 13.43 -1.32 -6.19
C ASP A 64 12.09 -1.53 -6.92
N GLU A 65 11.98 -2.58 -7.74
CA GLU A 65 10.75 -2.91 -8.46
C GLU A 65 9.63 -3.41 -7.52
N ALA A 66 9.95 -4.21 -6.51
CA ALA A 66 8.99 -4.65 -5.50
C ALA A 66 8.50 -3.48 -4.66
N LEU A 67 9.40 -2.57 -4.29
CA LEU A 67 9.09 -1.38 -3.51
C LEU A 67 8.17 -0.44 -4.30
N ASP A 68 8.48 -0.22 -5.57
CA ASP A 68 7.66 0.61 -6.44
C ASP A 68 6.25 0.04 -6.60
N LEU A 69 6.12 -1.24 -6.97
CA LEU A 69 4.81 -1.89 -7.08
C LEU A 69 4.04 -1.87 -5.75
N PHE A 70 4.74 -2.10 -4.64
CA PHE A 70 4.14 -2.06 -3.31
C PHE A 70 3.53 -0.69 -2.98
N LEU A 71 4.24 0.40 -3.26
CA LEU A 71 3.74 1.76 -3.04
C LEU A 71 2.55 2.07 -3.95
N GLN A 72 2.62 1.66 -5.22
CA GLN A 72 1.52 1.83 -6.16
C GLN A 72 0.26 1.05 -5.73
N LEU A 73 0.42 -0.17 -5.20
CA LEU A 73 -0.68 -1.01 -4.67
C LEU A 73 -1.27 -0.45 -3.37
N THR A 74 -0.46 0.22 -2.56
CA THR A 74 -0.85 0.71 -1.23
C THR A 74 -1.21 2.20 -1.21
N GLU A 75 -1.25 2.85 -2.36
CA GLU A 75 -1.69 4.25 -2.51
C GLU A 75 -3.03 4.49 -1.78
N ILE A 76 -3.03 5.51 -0.92
CA ILE A 76 -4.14 5.80 -0.01
C ILE A 76 -5.33 6.36 -0.80
N CYS A 77 -5.07 7.20 -1.80
CA CYS A 77 -6.13 7.71 -2.67
C CYS A 77 -6.56 6.61 -3.66
N PRO A 78 -7.80 6.08 -3.60
CA PRO A 78 -8.21 4.96 -4.44
C PRO A 78 -8.12 5.27 -5.95
N ALA A 79 -8.36 6.52 -6.33
CA ALA A 79 -8.29 6.96 -7.72
C ALA A 79 -6.86 7.00 -8.29
N LYS A 80 -5.84 7.01 -7.44
CA LYS A 80 -4.43 6.98 -7.83
C LYS A 80 -3.78 5.59 -7.71
N ARG A 81 -4.48 4.64 -7.07
CA ARG A 81 -3.98 3.28 -6.87
C ARG A 81 -3.93 2.53 -8.19
N ILE A 82 -2.83 1.80 -8.42
CA ILE A 82 -2.67 0.98 -9.62
C ILE A 82 -3.81 -0.03 -9.74
N THR A 83 -4.28 -0.24 -10.97
CA THR A 83 -5.29 -1.27 -11.26
C THR A 83 -4.66 -2.65 -11.28
N ALA A 84 -5.45 -3.70 -11.07
CA ALA A 84 -4.95 -5.07 -11.14
C ALA A 84 -4.34 -5.40 -12.51
N LEU A 85 -4.95 -4.91 -13.61
CA LEU A 85 -4.43 -5.13 -14.96
C LEU A 85 -3.06 -4.46 -15.16
N ALA A 86 -2.93 -3.18 -14.78
CA ALA A 86 -1.66 -2.48 -14.86
C ALA A 86 -0.59 -3.09 -13.95
N ALA A 87 -0.98 -3.62 -12.78
CA ALA A 87 -0.06 -4.29 -11.88
C ALA A 87 0.51 -5.57 -12.50
N LEU A 88 -0.27 -6.33 -13.29
CA LEU A 88 0.23 -7.52 -13.99
C LEU A 88 1.29 -7.19 -15.06
N GLU A 89 1.26 -5.97 -15.59
CA GLU A 89 2.24 -5.46 -16.57
C GLU A 89 3.45 -4.79 -15.91
N HIS A 90 3.53 -4.78 -14.57
CA HIS A 90 4.60 -4.12 -13.84
C HIS A 90 5.95 -4.83 -14.01
N PRO A 91 7.09 -4.10 -14.11
CA PRO A 91 8.43 -4.68 -14.24
C PRO A 91 8.79 -5.73 -13.19
N TRP A 92 8.22 -5.63 -11.99
CA TRP A 92 8.39 -6.62 -10.92
C TRP A 92 7.99 -8.06 -11.31
N PHE A 93 7.08 -8.21 -12.28
CA PHE A 93 6.68 -9.52 -12.81
C PHE A 93 7.46 -9.93 -14.07
N GLU A 94 8.36 -9.08 -14.59
CA GLU A 94 9.21 -9.44 -15.72
C GLU A 94 10.15 -10.60 -15.35
N GLY A 95 10.30 -11.57 -16.27
CA GLY A 95 11.15 -12.75 -16.04
C GLY A 95 10.49 -13.85 -15.20
N LEU A 96 9.28 -13.66 -14.67
CA LEU A 96 8.53 -14.78 -14.12
C LEU A 96 8.15 -15.77 -15.24
N PRO A 97 8.21 -17.09 -14.97
CA PRO A 97 7.66 -18.05 -15.90
C PRO A 97 6.18 -17.72 -16.11
N LYS A 98 5.78 -17.53 -17.37
CA LYS A 98 4.35 -17.53 -17.70
C LYS A 98 3.84 -18.88 -17.23
N SER A 99 2.96 -18.90 -16.22
CA SER A 99 2.41 -20.14 -15.68
C SER A 99 1.92 -20.96 -16.86
N ASN A 100 2.36 -22.22 -16.98
CA ASN A 100 1.60 -23.17 -17.76
C ASN A 100 0.18 -23.12 -17.19
N PRO A 101 -0.87 -22.97 -18.02
CA PRO A 101 -2.22 -23.06 -17.53
C PRO A 101 -2.31 -24.36 -16.73
N LEU A 102 -2.87 -24.27 -15.52
CA LEU A 102 -3.18 -25.45 -14.70
C LEU A 102 -4.05 -26.33 -15.59
N THR A 103 -3.46 -27.39 -16.14
CA THR A 103 -4.21 -28.45 -16.81
C THR A 103 -4.90 -29.20 -15.69
N ASP A 104 -6.23 -29.03 -15.63
CA ASP A 104 -7.13 -29.85 -14.82
C ASP A 104 -6.90 -31.36 -15.05
#